data_AF-A0A089J1N6-F1
#
_entry.id   AF-A0A089J1N6-F1
#
_cell.length_a   1.000
_cell.length_b   1.000
_cell.length_c   1.000
_cell.angle_alpha   90.00
_cell.angle_beta   90.00
_cell.angle_gamma   90.00
#
_symmetry.space_group_name_H-M   'P 1'
#
loop_
_entity.id
_entity.type
_entity.pdbx_description
1 polymer ?
#
loop_
_entity_poly.entity_id
_entity_poly.type
_entity_poly.pdbx_seq_one_letter_code
_entity_poly.pdbx_strand_id
1 'polypeptide(L)'
;MLHITNGDSVANKLRQGAVQGEVVAWREIYSVGPVFRDMAQRQNREIRARYLERNLGIPREEYLKEEQERILRDLNRFSVAVPRL
;
A
#
# COMPACT_ATOMS: atom_id res chain seq x y z
N MET A 1 -14.65 0.56 9.51
CA MET A 1 -13.35 1.19 9.82
C MET A 1 -12.28 0.45 9.04
N LEU A 2 -11.33 1.16 8.46
CA LEU A 2 -10.22 0.60 7.69
C LEU A 2 -8.91 0.90 8.44
N HIS A 3 -8.13 -0.14 8.75
CA HIS A 3 -6.84 -0.05 9.41
C HIS A 3 -5.74 -0.35 8.40
N ILE A 4 -4.87 0.62 8.15
CA ILE A 4 -3.73 0.49 7.24
C ILE A 4 -2.45 0.51 8.07
N THR A 5 -1.61 -0.50 7.94
CA THR A 5 -0.34 -0.60 8.68
C THR A 5 0.86 -0.69 7.75
N ASN A 6 2.03 -0.28 8.23
CA ASN A 6 3.29 -0.48 7.51
C ASN A 6 3.73 -1.95 7.65
N GLY A 7 3.35 -2.78 6.68
CA GLY A 7 3.71 -4.20 6.63
C GLY A 7 2.98 -5.10 7.64
N ASP A 8 3.40 -6.36 7.68
CA ASP A 8 2.69 -7.46 8.34
C ASP A 8 2.77 -7.47 9.86
N SER A 9 3.87 -6.98 10.42
CA SER A 9 4.13 -7.11 11.86
C SER A 9 3.00 -6.52 12.70
N VAL A 10 2.54 -5.32 12.33
CA VAL A 10 1.42 -4.65 13.01
C VAL A 10 0.08 -5.18 12.50
N ALA A 11 -0.07 -5.45 11.20
CA ALA A 11 -1.30 -6.01 10.63
C ALA A 11 -1.71 -7.31 11.32
N ASN A 12 -0.77 -8.22 11.53
CA ASN A 12 -1.02 -9.51 12.14
C ASN A 12 -1.42 -9.38 13.62
N LYS A 13 -0.81 -8.45 14.35
CA LYS A 13 -1.20 -8.15 15.74
C LYS A 13 -2.64 -7.61 15.81
N LEU A 14 -3.02 -6.70 14.90
CA LEU A 14 -4.39 -6.18 14.85
C LEU A 14 -5.41 -7.26 14.50
N ARG A 15 -5.09 -8.14 13.54
CA ARG A 15 -5.93 -9.29 13.18
C ARG A 15 -6.13 -10.25 14.35
N GLN A 16 -5.06 -10.55 15.10
CA GLN A 16 -5.12 -11.39 16.30
C GLN A 16 -5.90 -10.73 17.45
N GLY A 17 -5.83 -9.41 17.57
CA GLY A 17 -6.53 -8.63 18.58
C GLY A 17 -8.03 -8.44 18.35
N ALA A 18 -8.61 -9.10 17.33
CA ALA A 18 -10.04 -9.03 16.98
C ALA A 18 -10.58 -7.59 16.81
N VAL A 19 -9.75 -6.69 16.30
CA VAL A 19 -10.17 -5.30 16.03
C VAL A 19 -11.24 -5.30 14.95
N GLN A 20 -12.32 -4.54 15.18
CA GLN A 20 -13.39 -4.39 14.19
C GLN A 20 -12.92 -3.63 12.96
N GLY A 21 -13.28 -4.13 11.78
CA GLY A 21 -12.98 -3.51 10.49
C GLY A 21 -11.96 -4.29 9.67
N GLU A 22 -11.59 -3.72 8.54
CA GLU A 22 -10.64 -4.33 7.60
C GLU A 22 -9.20 -3.94 7.97
N VAL A 23 -8.27 -4.89 7.94
CA VAL A 23 -6.84 -4.66 8.26
C VAL A 23 -5.96 -4.99 7.07
N VAL A 24 -5.23 -3.99 6.59
CA VAL A 24 -4.38 -4.08 5.40
C VAL A 24 -2.94 -3.75 5.74
N ALA A 25 -2.05 -4.66 5.39
CA ALA A 25 -0.61 -4.41 5.38
C ALA A 25 -0.23 -3.65 4.10
N TRP A 26 0.08 -2.37 4.24
CA TRP A 26 0.59 -1.51 3.17
C TRP A 26 2.01 -1.93 2.78
N ARG A 27 2.27 -2.07 1.47
CA ARG A 27 3.57 -2.54 0.96
C ARG A 27 4.38 -1.44 0.26
N GLU A 28 3.87 -0.22 0.21
CA GLU A 28 4.56 0.88 -0.44
C GLU A 28 5.42 1.67 0.56
N ILE A 29 6.61 2.07 0.10
CA ILE A 29 7.59 2.90 0.78
C ILE A 29 7.94 4.07 -0.14
N TYR A 30 7.38 5.25 0.16
CA TYR A 30 7.55 6.44 -0.69
C TYR A 30 8.92 7.11 -0.57
N SER A 31 9.69 6.81 0.49
CA SER A 31 11.04 7.36 0.68
C SER A 31 12.13 6.62 -0.09
N VAL A 32 11.80 5.52 -0.78
CA VAL A 32 12.77 4.62 -1.40
C VAL A 32 12.32 4.17 -2.80
N GLY A 33 13.29 4.04 -3.71
CA GLY A 33 13.08 3.50 -5.05
C GLY A 33 12.58 4.51 -6.10
N PRO A 34 12.40 4.05 -7.35
CA PRO A 34 12.09 4.93 -8.47
C PRO A 34 10.66 5.48 -8.41
N VAL A 35 10.52 6.80 -8.37
CA VAL A 35 9.21 7.47 -8.37
C VAL A 35 8.79 7.80 -9.80
N PHE A 36 7.51 7.60 -10.09
CA PHE A 36 6.92 7.81 -11.41
C PHE A 36 5.78 8.81 -11.33
N ARG A 37 5.49 9.49 -12.46
CA ARG A 37 4.35 10.40 -12.54
C ARG A 37 3.01 9.69 -12.32
N ASP A 38 2.87 8.48 -12.87
CA ASP A 38 1.75 7.59 -12.62
C ASP A 38 2.26 6.34 -11.89
N MET A 39 2.06 6.31 -10.58
CA MET A 39 2.49 5.22 -9.71
C MET A 39 1.58 3.98 -9.83
N ALA A 40 0.36 4.13 -10.37
CA ALA A 40 -0.60 3.05 -10.55
C ALA A 40 -0.42 2.33 -11.90
N GLN A 41 0.25 2.97 -12.87
CA GLN A 41 0.55 2.37 -14.17
C GLN A 41 1.33 1.06 -14.00
N ARG A 42 0.83 0.00 -14.63
CA ARG A 42 1.29 -1.39 -14.42
C ARG A 42 2.81 -1.55 -14.58
N GLN A 43 3.40 -0.98 -15.62
CA GLN A 43 4.84 -1.13 -15.88
C GLN A 43 5.68 -0.44 -14.78
N ASN A 44 5.27 0.75 -14.34
CA ASN A 44 5.90 1.47 -13.23
C ASN A 44 5.82 0.67 -11.93
N ARG A 45 4.66 0.07 -11.63
CA ARG A 45 4.50 -0.83 -10.48
C ARG A 45 5.41 -2.05 -10.56
N GLU A 46 5.53 -2.67 -11.73
CA GLU A 46 6.45 -3.80 -11.91
C GLU A 46 7.92 -3.40 -11.71
N ILE A 47 8.33 -2.21 -12.19
CA ILE A 47 9.68 -1.69 -11.94
C ILE A 47 9.91 -1.44 -10.45
N ARG A 48 8.96 -0.81 -9.76
CA ARG A 48 9.04 -0.59 -8.30
C ARG A 48 9.10 -1.91 -7.53
N ALA A 49 8.24 -2.86 -7.88
CA ALA A 49 8.17 -4.15 -7.20
C ALA A 49 9.52 -4.90 -7.29
N ARG A 50 10.15 -4.91 -8.48
CA ARG A 50 11.50 -5.48 -8.66
C ARG A 50 12.55 -4.74 -7.82
N TYR A 51 12.49 -3.41 -7.76
CA TYR A 51 13.42 -2.63 -6.95
C TYR A 51 13.27 -2.95 -5.46
N LEU A 52 12.04 -2.97 -4.94
CA LEU A 52 11.77 -3.21 -3.52
C LEU A 52 12.09 -4.65 -3.12
N GLU A 53 11.83 -5.63 -3.99
CA GLU A 53 12.22 -7.03 -3.79
C GLU A 53 13.74 -7.15 -3.68
N ARG A 54 14.49 -6.57 -4.63
CA ARG A 54 15.94 -6.66 -4.67
C ARG A 54 16.63 -5.95 -3.50
N ASN A 55 16.13 -4.78 -3.09
CA ASN A 55 16.83 -3.93 -2.14
C ASN A 55 16.32 -4.08 -0.70
N LEU A 56 15.06 -4.47 -0.50
CA LEU A 56 14.40 -4.52 0.81
C LEU A 56 13.74 -5.86 1.12
N GLY A 57 13.78 -6.82 0.19
CA GLY A 57 13.19 -8.15 0.39
C GLY A 57 11.65 -8.15 0.42
N ILE A 58 11.00 -7.09 -0.08
CA ILE A 58 9.53 -7.05 -0.17
C ILE A 58 9.10 -7.98 -1.32
N PRO A 59 8.35 -9.06 -1.06
CA PRO A 59 7.99 -10.00 -2.12
C PRO A 59 7.20 -9.32 -3.23
N ARG A 60 7.64 -9.47 -4.48
CA ARG A 60 7.01 -8.81 -5.63
C ARG A 60 5.53 -9.15 -5.76
N GLU A 61 5.19 -10.42 -5.55
CA GLU A 61 3.81 -10.91 -5.66
C GLU A 61 2.89 -10.25 -4.64
N GLU A 62 3.38 -10.05 -3.41
CA GLU A 62 2.66 -9.34 -2.35
C GLU A 62 2.50 -7.84 -2.66
N TYR A 63 3.55 -7.21 -3.19
CA TYR A 63 3.49 -5.81 -3.60
C TYR A 63 2.50 -5.58 -4.77
N LEU A 64 2.41 -6.52 -5.71
CA LEU A 64 1.58 -6.39 -6.90
C LEU A 64 0.09 -6.72 -6.68
N LYS A 65 -0.30 -7.24 -5.50
CA LYS A 65 -1.70 -7.53 -5.17
C LYS A 65 -2.61 -6.32 -5.46
N GLU A 66 -3.76 -6.60 -6.05
CA GLU A 66 -4.77 -5.58 -6.41
C GLU A 66 -5.44 -4.96 -5.18
N GLU A 67 -5.34 -5.60 -4.02
CA GLU A 67 -5.89 -5.11 -2.75
C GLU A 67 -5.37 -3.70 -2.41
N GLN A 68 -4.09 -3.44 -2.64
CA GLN A 68 -3.50 -2.11 -2.41
C GLN A 68 -4.13 -1.04 -3.31
N GLU A 69 -4.36 -1.35 -4.58
CA GLU A 69 -5.02 -0.45 -5.54
C GLU A 69 -6.50 -0.27 -5.25
N ARG A 70 -7.18 -1.32 -4.77
CA ARG A 70 -8.57 -1.22 -4.32
C ARG A 70 -8.67 -0.24 -3.15
N ILE A 71 -7.76 -0.32 -2.19
CA ILE A 71 -7.75 0.56 -1.02
C ILE A 71 -7.52 2.01 -1.42
N LEU A 72 -6.60 2.30 -2.34
CA LEU A 72 -6.40 3.67 -2.84
C LEU A 72 -7.68 4.22 -3.50
N ARG A 73 -8.36 3.40 -4.30
CA ARG A 73 -9.64 3.76 -4.92
C ARG A 73 -10.74 3.99 -3.89
N ASP A 74 -10.82 3.13 -2.87
CA ASP A 74 -11.78 3.26 -1.79
C ASP A 74 -11.50 4.50 -0.93
N LEU A 75 -10.23 4.82 -0.64
CA LEU A 75 -9.81 6.03 0.07
C LEU A 75 -10.18 7.31 -0.70
N ASN A 76 -10.13 7.32 -2.03
CA ASN A 76 -10.59 8.46 -2.82
C ASN A 76 -12.08 8.76 -2.59
N ARG A 77 -12.91 7.76 -2.26
CA ARG A 77 -14.31 7.99 -1.84
C ARG A 77 -14.42 8.68 -0.48
N PHE A 78 -13.38 8.60 0.34
CA PHE A 78 -13.28 9.29 1.63
C PHE A 78 -12.51 10.62 1.55
N SER A 79 -12.15 11.10 0.34
CA SER A 79 -11.44 12.37 0.19
C SER A 79 -12.30 13.54 0.68
N VAL A 80 -11.96 13.99 1.89
CA VAL A 80 -12.41 15.24 2.47
C VAL A 80 -11.93 16.36 1.54
N ALA A 81 -12.81 17.32 1.26
CA ALA A 81 -12.46 18.55 0.57
C ALA A 81 -11.27 19.22 1.27
N VAL A 82 -10.07 19.06 0.73
CA VAL A 82 -8.90 19.86 1.12
C VAL A 82 -9.06 21.19 0.38
N PRO A 83 -9.34 22.31 1.05
CA PRO A 83 -9.37 23.60 0.39
C PRO A 83 -7.97 23.84 -0.18
N ARG A 84 -7.89 24.12 -1.49
CA ARG A 84 -6.66 24.64 -2.08
C ARG A 84 -6.39 26.00 -1.45
N LEU A 85 -5.28 26.10 -0.72
CA LEU A 85 -4.68 27.38 -0.34
C LEU A 85 -4.11 28.07 -1.59
#